data_AF-A0A7V0JVC7-F1
#
_entry.id   AF-A0A7V0JVC7-F1
#
_cell.length_a   1.000
_cell.length_b   1.000
_cell.length_c   1.000
_cell.angle_alpha   90.00
_cell.angle_beta   90.00
_cell.angle_gamma   90.00
#
_symmetry.space_group_name_H-M   'P 1'
#
loop_
_entity.id
_entity.type
_entity.pdbx_description
1 polymer ?
#
loop_
_entity_poly.entity_id
_entity_poly.type
_entity_poly.pdbx_seq_one_letter_code
_entity_poly.pdbx_strand_id
1 'polypeptide(L)'
;MVNLSDDEAPRVLLNPEIVERSPELEVDTEACLSLPGLEAEVARAAWVRVRAQDEGGRDVLLELEGLDARLLQHEVDHLDGILFIDHLPTRERRELLRRYREVRESSAPGSSSRERGGSRPAL
;
A
#
# COMPACT_ATOMS: atom_id res chain seq x y z
N MET A 1 -6.30 -9.05 5.53
CA MET A 1 -5.71 -10.39 5.65
C MET A 1 -4.40 -10.33 4.93
N VAL A 2 -3.30 -10.43 5.65
CA VAL A 2 -1.93 -10.35 5.11
C VAL A 2 -1.34 -11.73 5.24
N ASN A 3 -0.82 -12.29 4.15
CA ASN A 3 -0.15 -13.58 4.20
C ASN A 3 1.29 -13.36 4.67
N LEU A 4 1.64 -13.89 5.84
CA LEU A 4 2.98 -13.85 6.39
C LEU A 4 3.57 -15.25 6.16
N SER A 5 4.39 -15.41 5.12
CA SER A 5 4.92 -16.65 4.53
C SER A 5 3.91 -17.56 3.77
N ASP A 6 4.37 -18.17 2.67
CA ASP A 6 3.55 -18.97 1.73
C ASP A 6 3.11 -20.34 2.28
N ASP A 7 3.66 -20.78 3.42
CA ASP A 7 3.39 -22.09 4.04
C ASP A 7 2.62 -22.00 5.37
N GLU A 8 2.32 -20.79 5.88
CA GLU A 8 1.54 -20.61 7.11
C GLU A 8 0.10 -20.14 6.83
N ALA A 9 -0.83 -20.57 7.67
CA ALA A 9 -2.21 -20.13 7.60
C ALA A 9 -2.29 -18.59 7.71
N PRO A 10 -3.27 -17.95 7.03
CA PRO A 10 -3.41 -16.50 7.07
C PRO A 10 -3.56 -16.02 8.52
N ARG A 11 -2.73 -15.05 8.90
CA ARG A 11 -2.81 -14.44 10.23
C ARG A 11 -3.80 -13.28 10.23
N VAL A 12 -4.66 -13.24 11.24
CA VAL A 12 -5.57 -12.14 11.52
C VAL A 12 -5.13 -11.45 12.79
N LEU A 13 -4.81 -10.16 12.69
CA LEU A 13 -4.43 -9.30 13.79
C LEU A 13 -5.46 -8.20 13.95
N LEU A 14 -6.11 -8.16 15.11
CA LEU A 14 -7.06 -7.14 15.51
C LEU A 14 -6.35 -6.14 16.41
N ASN A 15 -6.63 -4.84 16.21
CA ASN A 15 -6.02 -3.75 16.97
C ASN A 15 -4.48 -3.82 17.05
N PRO A 16 -3.75 -4.03 15.94
CA PRO A 16 -2.29 -4.14 15.99
C PRO A 16 -1.65 -2.81 16.38
N GLU A 17 -0.71 -2.86 17.32
CA GLU A 17 0.09 -1.74 17.80
C GLU A 17 1.57 -2.11 17.74
N ILE A 18 2.36 -1.38 16.95
CA ILE A 18 3.81 -1.53 16.95
C ILE A 18 4.38 -0.91 18.23
N VAL A 19 4.80 -1.76 19.16
CA VAL A 19 5.32 -1.36 20.48
C VAL A 19 6.83 -1.19 20.48
N GLU A 20 7.54 -1.75 19.50
CA GLU A 20 8.99 -1.62 19.34
C GLU A 20 9.41 -1.71 17.87
N ARG A 21 10.47 -1.01 17.50
CA ARG A 21 11.04 -0.99 16.15
C ARG A 21 12.57 -0.99 16.24
N SER A 22 13.22 -1.64 15.29
CA SER A 22 14.67 -1.55 15.15
C SER A 22 15.13 -0.15 14.74
N PRO A 23 16.33 0.30 15.17
CA PRO A 23 16.96 1.49 14.60
C PRO A 23 17.54 1.23 13.21
N GLU A 24 17.84 -0.03 12.89
CA GLU A 24 18.29 -0.44 11.57
C GLU A 24 17.14 -0.38 10.58
N LEU A 25 17.41 0.17 9.40
CA LEU A 25 16.43 0.34 8.34
C LEU A 25 16.77 -0.56 7.16
N GLU A 26 15.75 -1.18 6.61
CA GLU A 26 15.82 -1.90 5.34
C GLU A 26 15.06 -1.13 4.26
N VAL A 27 15.75 -0.85 3.15
CA VAL A 27 15.18 -0.23 1.96
C VAL A 27 14.83 -1.33 0.97
N ASP A 28 13.59 -1.33 0.50
CA ASP A 28 13.12 -2.24 -0.54
C ASP A 28 11.90 -1.64 -1.25
N THR A 29 11.50 -2.26 -2.35
CA THR A 29 10.35 -1.81 -3.16
C THR A 29 9.03 -2.12 -2.45
N GLU A 30 8.18 -1.11 -2.28
CA GLU A 30 6.79 -1.24 -1.87
C GLU A 30 5.83 -0.85 -3.00
N ALA A 31 4.72 -1.56 -3.05
CA ALA A 31 3.56 -1.29 -3.89
C ALA A 31 2.30 -1.43 -3.03
N CYS A 32 1.20 -0.77 -3.43
CA CYS A 32 -0.06 -0.87 -2.70
C CYS A 32 -1.23 -1.10 -3.65
N LEU A 33 -2.13 -2.02 -3.31
CA LEU A 33 -3.36 -2.25 -4.08
C LEU A 33 -4.29 -1.03 -4.11
N SER A 34 -4.18 -0.13 -3.12
CA SER A 34 -4.91 1.14 -3.11
C SER A 34 -4.36 2.17 -4.13
N LEU A 35 -3.13 1.96 -4.61
CA LEU A 35 -2.44 2.82 -5.59
C LEU A 35 -1.89 1.96 -6.76
N PRO A 36 -2.76 1.32 -7.55
CA PRO A 36 -2.35 0.37 -8.59
C PRO A 36 -1.38 0.98 -9.59
N GLY A 37 -0.27 0.28 -9.84
CA GLY A 37 0.77 0.70 -10.79
C GLY A 37 1.79 1.69 -10.22
N LEU A 38 1.73 1.99 -8.92
CA LEU A 38 2.77 2.73 -8.22
C LEU A 38 3.65 1.82 -7.39
N GLU A 39 4.96 2.00 -7.54
CA GLU A 39 6.01 1.30 -6.81
C GLU A 39 7.11 2.31 -6.47
N ALA A 40 7.72 2.20 -5.29
CA ALA A 40 8.87 3.00 -4.88
C ALA A 40 9.69 2.30 -3.79
N GLU A 41 10.97 2.67 -3.65
CA GLU A 41 11.80 2.18 -2.55
C GLU A 41 11.44 2.91 -1.25
N VAL A 42 11.10 2.14 -0.21
CA VAL A 42 10.71 2.67 1.10
C VAL A 42 11.62 2.08 2.17
N ALA A 43 12.15 2.95 3.03
CA ALA A 43 12.90 2.55 4.22
C ALA A 43 11.93 2.18 5.34
N ARG A 44 12.05 0.96 5.88
CA ARG A 44 11.28 0.45 7.02
C ARG A 44 12.21 -0.03 8.11
N ALA A 45 11.71 -0.15 9.35
CA ALA A 45 12.47 -0.85 10.39
C ALA A 45 12.67 -2.31 9.97
N ALA A 46 13.91 -2.80 10.07
CA ALA A 46 14.29 -4.18 9.73
C ALA A 46 13.52 -5.23 10.55
N TRP A 47 13.17 -4.90 11.79
CA TRP A 47 12.27 -5.71 12.62
C TRP A 47 11.33 -4.83 13.45
N VAL A 48 10.19 -5.40 13.82
CA VAL A 48 9.19 -4.78 14.69
C VAL A 48 8.64 -5.77 15.71
N ARG A 49 8.27 -5.26 16.89
CA ARG A 49 7.47 -6.00 17.87
C ARG A 49 6.07 -5.40 17.94
N VAL A 50 5.06 -6.25 17.81
CA VAL A 50 3.66 -5.83 17.68
C VAL A 50 2.78 -6.56 18.70
N ARG A 51 1.98 -5.77 19.40
CA ARG A 51 0.89 -6.26 20.25
C ARG A 51 -0.40 -6.23 19.45
N ALA A 52 -1.19 -7.29 19.50
CA ALA A 52 -2.48 -7.36 18.83
C ALA A 52 -3.41 -8.36 19.54
N GLN A 53 -4.59 -8.57 18.99
CA GLN A 53 -5.48 -9.68 19.32
C GLN A 53 -5.63 -10.61 18.12
N ASP A 54 -5.71 -11.92 18.35
CA ASP A 54 -6.05 -12.88 17.30
C ASP A 54 -7.56 -12.85 16.97
N GLU A 55 -7.99 -13.67 15.99
CA GLU A 55 -9.41 -13.78 15.60
C GLU A 55 -10.34 -14.26 16.74
N GLY A 56 -9.78 -14.90 17.77
CA GLY A 56 -10.50 -15.31 18.97
C GLY A 56 -10.52 -14.25 20.07
N GLY A 57 -9.92 -13.08 19.83
CA GLY A 57 -9.80 -11.99 20.81
C GLY A 57 -8.72 -12.23 21.87
N ARG A 58 -7.82 -13.20 21.69
CA ARG A 58 -6.72 -13.45 22.62
C ARG A 58 -5.56 -12.52 22.30
N ASP A 59 -4.97 -11.92 23.33
CA ASP A 59 -3.81 -11.06 23.16
C ASP A 59 -2.60 -11.87 22.65
N VAL A 60 -1.91 -11.31 21.65
CA VAL A 60 -0.70 -11.86 21.05
C VAL A 60 0.39 -10.79 21.01
N LEU A 61 1.64 -11.24 21.14
CA LEU A 61 2.83 -10.43 20.97
C LEU A 61 3.72 -11.12 19.93
N LEU A 62 3.99 -10.43 18.84
CA LEU A 62 4.74 -10.96 17.70
C LEU A 62 6.01 -10.14 17.51
N GLU A 63 7.09 -10.81 17.12
CA GLU A 63 8.31 -10.19 16.63
C GLU A 63 8.50 -10.64 15.19
N LEU A 64 8.52 -9.69 14.26
CA LEU A 64 8.65 -9.93 12.84
C LEU A 64 9.88 -9.22 12.31
N GLU A 65 10.52 -9.80 11.30
CA GLU A 65 11.69 -9.27 10.61
C GLU A 65 11.53 -9.37 9.09
N GLY A 66 12.38 -8.66 8.34
CA GLY A 66 12.43 -8.71 6.89
C GLY A 66 11.09 -8.39 6.22
N LEU A 67 10.65 -9.24 5.29
CA LEU A 67 9.42 -9.03 4.52
C LEU A 67 8.17 -8.97 5.42
N ASP A 68 8.07 -9.82 6.43
CA ASP A 68 6.93 -9.86 7.33
C ASP A 68 6.83 -8.58 8.18
N ALA A 69 7.97 -8.04 8.62
CA ALA A 69 8.02 -6.74 9.29
C ALA A 69 7.59 -5.61 8.36
N ARG A 70 8.03 -5.63 7.08
CA ARG A 70 7.65 -4.62 6.09
C ARG A 70 6.15 -4.64 5.81
N LEU A 71 5.59 -5.82 5.55
CA LEU A 71 4.16 -5.99 5.30
C LEU A 71 3.33 -5.53 6.50
N LEU A 72 3.72 -5.91 7.73
CA LEU A 72 3.00 -5.47 8.92
C LEU A 72 3.04 -3.96 9.10
N GLN A 73 4.20 -3.33 8.91
CA GLN A 73 4.34 -1.86 8.96
C GLN A 73 3.45 -1.16 7.92
N HIS A 74 3.43 -1.66 6.68
CA HIS A 74 2.57 -1.14 5.61
C HIS A 74 1.08 -1.18 5.98
N GLU A 75 0.65 -2.28 6.60
CA GLU A 75 -0.76 -2.52 6.89
C GLU A 75 -1.22 -1.81 8.17
N VAL A 76 -0.33 -1.64 9.15
CA VAL A 76 -0.57 -0.76 10.30
C VAL A 76 -0.68 0.70 9.86
N ASP A 77 0.17 1.17 8.94
CA ASP A 77 0.08 2.52 8.40
C ASP A 77 -1.31 2.81 7.78
N HIS A 78 -1.92 1.83 7.07
CA HIS A 78 -3.27 2.00 6.54
C HIS A 78 -4.31 2.24 7.64
N LEU A 79 -4.17 1.62 8.81
CA LEU A 79 -5.06 1.85 9.94
C LEU A 79 -4.94 3.28 10.47
N ASP A 80 -3.75 3.87 10.33
CA ASP A 80 -3.46 5.26 10.67
C ASP A 80 -3.70 6.25 9.52
N GLY A 81 -4.17 5.78 8.36
CA GLY A 81 -4.41 6.60 7.17
C GLY A 81 -3.12 7.08 6.47
N ILE A 82 -2.01 6.40 6.70
CA ILE A 82 -0.69 6.64 6.10
C ILE A 82 -0.51 5.67 4.94
N LEU A 83 -0.03 6.17 3.79
CA LEU A 83 0.31 5.34 2.63
C LEU A 83 1.83 5.23 2.49
N PHE A 84 2.32 4.17 1.83
CA PHE A 84 3.77 3.99 1.63
C PHE A 84 4.44 5.21 0.97
N ILE A 85 3.74 5.90 0.07
CA ILE A 85 4.22 7.12 -0.59
C ILE A 85 4.46 8.29 0.37
N ASP A 86 3.86 8.28 1.57
CA ASP A 86 4.03 9.32 2.58
C ASP A 86 5.39 9.21 3.30
N HIS A 87 6.06 8.06 3.20
CA HIS A 87 7.44 7.86 3.67
C HIS A 87 8.49 8.36 2.67
N LEU A 88 8.08 8.67 1.43
CA LEU A 88 8.99 9.16 0.40
C LEU A 88 9.37 10.63 0.63
N PRO A 89 10.57 11.05 0.18
CA PRO A 89 10.91 12.46 0.10
C PRO A 89 9.82 13.26 -0.64
N THR A 90 9.47 14.44 -0.13
CA THR A 90 8.36 15.25 -0.65
C THR A 90 8.42 15.48 -2.17
N ARG A 91 9.61 15.65 -2.74
CA ARG A 91 9.79 15.84 -4.18
C ARG A 91 9.40 14.59 -4.97
N GLU A 92 9.88 13.43 -4.53
CA GLU A 92 9.62 12.14 -5.16
C GLU A 92 8.14 11.77 -5.07
N ARG A 93 7.54 11.89 -3.87
CA ARG A 93 6.11 11.70 -3.65
C ARG A 93 5.27 12.55 -4.61
N ARG A 94 5.61 13.84 -4.78
CA ARG A 94 4.89 14.76 -5.68
C ARG A 94 4.98 14.34 -7.14
N GLU A 95 6.16 13.91 -7.57
CA GLU A 95 6.38 13.46 -8.94
C GLU A 95 5.61 12.18 -9.25
N LEU A 96 5.67 11.21 -8.34
CA LEU A 96 4.97 9.94 -8.43
C LEU A 96 3.45 10.14 -8.49
N LEU A 97 2.90 10.99 -7.60
CA LEU A 97 1.47 11.36 -7.60
C LEU A 97 1.03 12.15 -8.85
N ARG A 98 1.94 12.88 -9.49
CA ARG A 98 1.64 13.54 -10.76
C ARG A 98 1.48 12.50 -11.87
N ARG A 99 2.46 11.62 -12.02
CA ARG A 99 2.42 10.53 -13.02
C ARG A 99 1.20 9.63 -12.82
N TYR A 100 0.89 9.29 -11.57
CA TYR A 100 -0.28 8.47 -11.24
C TYR A 100 -1.59 9.08 -11.74
N ARG A 101 -1.79 10.39 -11.56
CA ARG A 101 -3.00 11.08 -12.01
C ARG A 101 -3.13 11.08 -13.53
N GLU A 102 -2.04 11.34 -14.25
CA GLU A 102 -2.02 11.33 -15.72
C GLU A 102 -2.43 9.96 -16.29
N VAL A 103 -1.94 8.86 -15.68
CA VAL A 103 -2.30 7.49 -16.08
C VAL A 103 -3.76 7.16 -15.73
N ARG A 104 -4.24 7.55 -14.54
CA ARG A 104 -5.64 7.29 -14.16
C ARG A 104 -6.65 8.07 -15.01
N GLU A 105 -6.33 9.31 -15.37
CA GLU A 105 -7.18 10.14 -16.23
C GLU A 105 -7.24 9.60 -17.66
N SER A 106 -6.12 9.09 -18.18
CA SER A 106 -6.07 8.46 -19.51
C SER A 106 -6.71 7.07 -19.56
N SER A 107 -6.77 6.36 -18.43
CA SER A 107 -7.35 5.01 -18.31
C SER A 107 -8.83 5.02 -17.87
N ALA A 108 -9.43 6.18 -17.63
CA ALA A 108 -10.83 6.28 -17.23
C ALA A 108 -11.77 5.93 -18.41
N PRO A 109 -12.78 5.06 -18.24
CA PRO A 109 -13.70 4.70 -19.30
C PRO A 109 -14.59 5.90 -19.64
N GLY A 110 -14.34 6.53 -20.81
CA GLY A 110 -15.12 7.68 -21.28
C GLY A 110 -14.42 8.64 -22.26
N SER A 111 -13.13 8.47 -22.55
CA SER A 111 -12.40 9.33 -23.50
C SER A 111 -12.48 8.85 -24.96
N SER A 112 -13.63 8.35 -25.42
CA SER A 112 -13.84 8.18 -26.87
C SER A 112 -14.21 9.53 -27.48
N SER A 113 -13.36 9.99 -28.38
CA SER A 113 -13.54 11.11 -29.31
C SER A 113 -15.01 11.33 -29.70
N ARG A 114 -15.56 12.52 -29.45
CA ARG A 114 -16.82 12.95 -30.09
C ARG A 114 -16.59 13.04 -31.59
N GLU A 115 -16.92 11.99 -32.33
CA GLU A 115 -17.16 12.10 -33.77
C GLU A 115 -18.39 13.00 -33.96
N ARG A 116 -18.16 14.20 -34.51
CA ARG A 116 -19.22 15.08 -34.99
C ARG A 116 -19.84 14.48 -36.25
N GLY A 117 -20.72 13.50 -36.07
CA GLY A 117 -21.59 12.98 -37.12
C GLY A 117 -22.80 13.89 -37.34
N GLY A 118 -22.60 15.04 -37.99
CA GLY A 118 -23.67 15.95 -38.39
C GLY A 118 -24.34 15.48 -39.70
N SER A 119 -25.43 14.74 -39.54
CA SER A 119 -26.60 14.54 -40.42
C SER A 119 -26.41 14.20 -41.92
N ARG A 120 -26.88 13.00 -42.28
CA ARG A 120 -27.18 12.58 -43.67
C ARG A 120 -28.40 13.34 -44.23
N PRO A 121 -28.54 13.47 -45.57
CA PRO A 121 -29.71 14.03 -46.24
C PRO A 121 -30.75 12.95 -46.60
N ALA A 122 -32.03 13.35 -46.71
CA ALA A 122 -33.18 12.71 -47.42
C ALA A 122 -34.48 13.20 -46.73
N LEU A 123 -35.54 13.65 -47.38
CA LEU A 123 -36.00 13.70 -48.78
C LEU A 123 -36.91 14.94 -48.94
#